data_AF-A3JXX6-F1
#
_entry.id   AF-A3JXX6-F1
#
_cell.length_a   1.000
_cell.length_b   1.000
_cell.length_c   1.000
_cell.angle_alpha   90.00
_cell.angle_beta   90.00
_cell.angle_gamma   90.00
#
_symmetry.space_group_name_H-M   'P 1'
#
loop_
_entity.id
_entity.type
_entity.pdbx_description
1 polymer ?
#
loop_
_entity_poly.entity_id
_entity_poly.type
_entity_poly.pdbx_seq_one_letter_code
_entity_poly.pdbx_strand_id
1 'polypeptide(L)'
;MSVGAEMTGPVRDMRAWLVPLAGRVEGLILPVAALLTGFAVFGLFLLLLGKNPVEFYQLVYKAGFGTAFSWTNTLSRAAPLLFAALCVAIPARLGLVVIGGEGAIVLGGVMTGGLAAALAGWPALIAMPLLALMAAATGGVWIGLVGALRQWRGVNETIASLLMAYIAIALMNHLVEGPLRDPASLNKPSTAPLAETLRVGDLPGWNVHWGLAVGVVCCILAWVLIERTTLGFSARIAGGNVRAAQVQGLPVGKLVIGFTALGGACAGLAGYFEVSAVHGSANASLAAGYGYTGILVAFLARHNPLAIIPVALLLAGFEASSGLVQRRMDLPDATMLVLQGFVFVAILASETFTGRINLIGWLTKGDRT
;
A
#
# COMPACT_ATOMS: atom_id res chain seq x y z
N MET A 1 19.24 -7.92 58.21
CA MET A 1 17.89 -7.54 58.73
C MET A 1 17.88 -6.01 58.75
N SER A 2 17.11 -5.29 57.94
CA SER A 2 15.66 -5.37 57.81
C SER A 2 15.18 -4.92 56.42
N VAL A 3 14.24 -5.72 55.89
CA VAL A 3 13.08 -5.33 55.08
C VAL A 3 13.36 -4.79 53.68
N GLY A 4 13.45 -5.73 52.74
CA GLY A 4 12.88 -5.52 51.42
C GLY A 4 11.39 -5.23 51.58
N ALA A 5 10.96 -4.03 51.22
CA ALA A 5 9.56 -3.76 50.99
C ALA A 5 9.18 -4.38 49.66
N GLU A 6 8.84 -5.66 49.67
CA GLU A 6 7.99 -6.24 48.63
C GLU A 6 6.72 -5.40 48.57
N MET A 7 6.58 -4.61 47.50
CA MET A 7 5.33 -3.91 47.19
C MET A 7 4.25 -4.96 46.91
N THR A 8 3.52 -5.35 47.95
CA THR A 8 2.38 -6.25 47.91
C THR A 8 1.10 -5.41 47.83
N GLY A 9 0.46 -5.37 46.65
CA GLY A 9 -0.84 -4.71 46.48
C GLY A 9 -1.27 -4.39 45.02
N PRO A 10 -2.56 -4.06 44.80
CA PRO A 10 -3.28 -3.99 43.50
C PRO A 10 -2.73 -2.97 42.48
N VAL A 11 -1.76 -2.14 42.89
CA VAL A 11 -1.11 -1.14 42.03
C VAL A 11 -0.14 -1.78 41.04
N ARG A 12 0.49 -2.91 41.40
CA ARG A 12 1.37 -3.68 40.50
C ARG A 12 0.57 -4.34 39.38
N ASP A 13 -0.63 -4.85 39.71
CA ASP A 13 -1.56 -5.40 38.73
C ASP A 13 -2.11 -4.32 37.80
N MET A 14 -2.50 -3.15 38.33
CA MET A 14 -3.00 -2.05 37.50
C MET A 14 -1.93 -1.50 36.54
N ARG A 15 -0.66 -1.39 36.96
CA ARG A 15 0.46 -1.00 36.08
C ARG A 15 0.76 -2.06 35.01
N ALA A 16 0.66 -3.36 35.33
CA ALA A 16 0.85 -4.45 34.37
C ALA A 16 -0.21 -4.45 33.25
N TRP A 17 -1.42 -3.98 33.53
CA TRP A 17 -2.47 -3.76 32.53
C TRP A 17 -2.31 -2.43 31.76
N LEU A 18 -1.89 -1.36 32.43
CA LEU A 18 -1.79 -0.02 31.84
C LEU A 18 -0.60 0.14 30.88
N VAL A 19 0.54 -0.51 31.10
CA VAL A 19 1.72 -0.41 30.22
C VAL A 19 1.49 -0.94 28.80
N PRO A 20 0.91 -2.14 28.57
CA PRO A 20 0.60 -2.61 27.23
C PRO A 20 -0.55 -1.82 26.57
N LEU A 21 -1.48 -1.26 27.36
CA LEU A 21 -2.53 -0.35 26.89
C LEU A 21 -1.93 0.99 26.46
N ALA A 22 -1.02 1.58 27.24
CA ALA A 22 -0.34 2.83 26.92
C ALA A 22 0.49 2.71 25.63
N GLY A 23 1.22 1.60 25.43
CA GLY A 23 1.96 1.37 24.19
C GLY A 23 1.07 1.19 22.94
N ARG A 24 -0.12 0.60 23.10
CA ARG A 24 -1.13 0.51 22.01
C ARG A 24 -1.78 1.85 21.72
N VAL A 25 -2.07 2.63 22.75
CA VAL A 25 -2.66 3.96 22.66
C VAL A 25 -1.68 4.95 22.05
N GLU A 26 -0.41 4.94 22.44
CA GLU A 26 0.66 5.75 21.83
C GLU A 26 0.86 5.40 20.35
N GLY A 27 0.80 4.11 20.02
CA GLY A 27 0.83 3.63 18.63
C GLY A 27 -0.37 4.05 17.78
N LEU A 28 -1.49 4.50 18.36
CA LEU A 28 -2.66 4.99 17.61
C LEU A 28 -2.75 6.52 17.62
N ILE A 29 -2.41 7.15 18.75
CA ILE A 29 -2.46 8.61 18.92
C ILE A 29 -1.50 9.30 17.95
N LEU A 30 -0.28 8.78 17.78
CA LEU A 30 0.71 9.43 16.92
C LEU A 30 0.25 9.53 15.45
N PRO A 31 -0.17 8.43 14.78
CA PRO A 31 -0.72 8.52 13.42
C PRO A 31 -1.96 9.40 13.31
N VAL A 32 -2.88 9.33 14.29
CA VAL A 32 -4.11 10.14 14.25
C VAL A 32 -3.79 11.63 14.43
N ALA A 33 -2.88 11.97 15.34
CA ALA A 33 -2.43 13.35 15.53
C ALA A 33 -1.70 13.86 14.27
N ALA A 34 -0.85 13.04 13.65
CA ALA A 34 -0.17 13.36 12.40
C ALA A 34 -1.15 13.59 11.23
N LEU A 35 -2.20 12.78 11.16
CA LEU A 35 -3.26 12.90 10.16
C LEU A 35 -4.04 14.21 10.36
N LEU A 36 -4.41 14.53 11.62
CA LEU A 36 -5.09 15.78 11.95
C LEU A 36 -4.24 17.02 11.69
N THR A 37 -2.94 16.98 11.99
CA THR A 37 -2.03 18.09 11.67
C THR A 37 -1.84 18.22 10.16
N GLY A 38 -1.71 17.11 9.42
CA GLY A 38 -1.69 17.11 7.96
C GLY A 38 -2.92 17.78 7.36
N PHE A 39 -4.12 17.44 7.88
CA PHE A 39 -5.36 18.14 7.51
C PHE A 39 -5.32 19.62 7.87
N ALA A 40 -4.93 19.99 9.10
CA ALA A 40 -4.90 21.38 9.53
C ALA A 40 -3.98 22.24 8.63
N VAL A 41 -2.79 21.74 8.30
CA VAL A 41 -1.83 22.43 7.43
C VAL A 41 -2.36 22.54 6.00
N PHE A 42 -2.99 21.48 5.47
CA PHE A 42 -3.63 21.54 4.16
C PHE A 42 -4.83 22.50 4.14
N GLY A 43 -5.60 22.58 5.23
CA GLY A 43 -6.69 23.53 5.38
C GLY A 43 -6.20 24.98 5.35
N LEU A 44 -5.03 25.25 5.97
CA LEU A 44 -4.37 26.55 5.86
C LEU A 44 -3.95 26.85 4.41
N PHE A 45 -3.43 25.86 3.69
CA PHE A 45 -3.10 26.01 2.27
C PHE A 45 -4.33 26.35 1.41
N LEU A 46 -5.48 25.72 1.67
CA LEU A 46 -6.75 26.08 0.99
C LEU A 46 -7.19 27.52 1.28
N LEU A 47 -7.01 27.99 2.51
CA LEU A 47 -7.31 29.38 2.86
C LEU A 47 -6.43 30.38 2.10
N LEU A 48 -5.15 30.06 1.88
CA LEU A 48 -4.24 30.87 1.06
C LEU A 48 -4.68 30.92 -0.41
N LEU A 49 -5.35 29.88 -0.90
CA LEU A 49 -5.97 29.81 -2.23
C LEU A 49 -7.35 30.49 -2.30
N GLY A 50 -7.84 31.03 -1.18
CA GLY A 50 -9.18 31.63 -1.09
C GLY A 50 -10.32 30.61 -1.11
N LYS A 51 -10.05 29.33 -0.84
CA LYS A 51 -11.06 28.26 -0.80
C LYS A 51 -11.40 27.90 0.65
N ASN A 52 -12.66 27.58 0.90
CA ASN A 52 -13.12 27.22 2.24
C ASN A 52 -12.71 25.76 2.58
N PRO A 53 -11.86 25.53 3.60
CA PRO A 53 -11.41 24.18 3.96
C PRO A 53 -12.54 23.33 4.57
N VAL A 54 -13.51 23.94 5.26
CA VAL A 54 -14.63 23.19 5.85
C VAL A 54 -15.52 22.63 4.76
N GLU A 55 -15.82 23.44 3.74
CA GLU A 55 -16.58 22.99 2.57
C GLU A 55 -15.84 21.86 1.83
N PHE A 56 -14.50 21.96 1.74
CA PHE A 56 -13.68 20.92 1.13
C PHE A 56 -13.83 19.60 1.87
N TYR A 57 -13.61 19.56 3.19
CA TYR A 57 -13.71 18.31 3.95
C TYR A 57 -15.12 17.72 3.95
N GLN A 58 -16.16 18.56 4.00
CA GLN A 58 -17.54 18.09 3.88
C GLN A 58 -17.80 17.46 2.51
N LEU A 59 -17.28 18.07 1.44
CA LEU A 59 -17.43 17.56 0.09
C LEU A 59 -16.69 16.23 -0.07
N VAL A 60 -15.45 16.12 0.41
CA VAL A 60 -14.68 14.87 0.41
C VAL A 60 -15.41 13.77 1.19
N TYR A 61 -15.93 14.08 2.37
CA TYR A 61 -16.68 13.11 3.16
C TYR A 61 -17.96 12.63 2.44
N LYS A 62 -18.74 13.55 1.87
CA LYS A 62 -19.95 13.20 1.11
C LYS A 62 -19.63 12.42 -0.16
N ALA A 63 -18.57 12.80 -0.87
CA ALA A 63 -18.14 12.18 -2.11
C ALA A 63 -17.61 10.75 -1.90
N GLY A 64 -16.84 10.52 -0.83
CA GLY A 64 -16.27 9.21 -0.52
C GLY A 64 -17.18 8.27 0.26
N PHE A 65 -18.00 8.79 1.18
CA PHE A 65 -18.74 7.97 2.17
C PHE A 65 -20.24 8.30 2.28
N GLY A 66 -20.74 9.29 1.54
CA GLY A 66 -22.11 9.81 1.75
C GLY A 66 -23.23 8.94 1.16
N THR A 67 -22.97 8.18 0.10
CA THR A 67 -23.98 7.37 -0.60
C THR A 67 -23.51 5.94 -0.85
N ALA A 68 -24.42 5.01 -1.14
CA ALA A 68 -24.06 3.63 -1.51
C ALA A 68 -23.17 3.57 -2.77
N PHE A 69 -23.38 4.50 -3.71
CA PHE A 69 -22.53 4.64 -4.89
C PHE A 69 -21.11 5.13 -4.52
N SER A 70 -21.00 6.12 -3.62
CA SER A 70 -19.72 6.59 -3.09
C SER A 70 -18.93 5.47 -2.43
N TRP A 71 -19.59 4.66 -1.60
CA TRP A 71 -18.98 3.50 -0.96
C TRP A 71 -18.46 2.49 -1.98
N THR A 72 -19.24 2.21 -3.02
CA THR A 72 -18.83 1.31 -4.10
C THR A 72 -17.56 1.83 -4.79
N ASN A 73 -17.52 3.10 -5.19
CA ASN A 73 -16.36 3.70 -5.85
C ASN A 73 -15.11 3.69 -4.95
N THR A 74 -15.30 4.02 -3.66
CA THR A 74 -14.24 3.98 -2.65
C THR A 74 -13.69 2.57 -2.47
N LEU A 75 -14.56 1.55 -2.39
CA LEU A 75 -14.15 0.16 -2.22
C LEU A 75 -13.43 -0.40 -3.45
N SER A 76 -13.88 -0.06 -4.66
CA SER A 76 -13.20 -0.43 -5.90
C SER A 76 -11.80 0.20 -5.99
N ARG A 77 -11.64 1.47 -5.59
CA ARG A 77 -10.32 2.12 -5.52
C ARG A 77 -9.43 1.59 -4.39
N ALA A 78 -10.02 1.07 -3.31
CA ALA A 78 -9.24 0.51 -2.20
C ALA A 78 -8.53 -0.79 -2.61
N ALA A 79 -9.10 -1.57 -3.51
CA ALA A 79 -8.55 -2.85 -3.93
C ALA A 79 -7.08 -2.77 -4.45
N PRO A 80 -6.74 -1.96 -5.47
CA PRO A 80 -5.35 -1.83 -5.92
C PRO A 80 -4.43 -1.23 -4.83
N LEU A 81 -4.94 -0.34 -3.97
CA LEU A 81 -4.17 0.26 -2.88
C LEU A 81 -3.75 -0.76 -1.81
N LEU A 82 -4.58 -1.78 -1.51
CA LEU A 82 -4.21 -2.86 -0.58
C LEU A 82 -2.95 -3.58 -1.07
N PHE A 83 -2.94 -3.98 -2.34
CA PHE A 83 -1.83 -4.68 -2.96
C PHE A 83 -0.59 -3.80 -3.09
N ALA A 84 -0.76 -2.54 -3.49
CA ALA A 84 0.32 -1.56 -3.58
C ALA A 84 0.98 -1.33 -2.21
N ALA A 85 0.19 -1.19 -1.15
CA ALA A 85 0.71 -1.02 0.21
C ALA A 85 1.44 -2.27 0.72
N LEU A 86 0.97 -3.48 0.38
CA LEU A 86 1.68 -4.72 0.70
C LEU A 86 3.05 -4.81 0.02
N CYS A 87 3.17 -4.28 -1.21
CA CYS A 87 4.45 -4.21 -1.92
C CYS A 87 5.51 -3.42 -1.14
N VAL A 88 5.10 -2.43 -0.34
CA VAL A 88 5.98 -1.63 0.50
C VAL A 88 6.13 -2.26 1.89
N ALA A 89 5.02 -2.71 2.49
CA ALA A 89 4.99 -3.20 3.87
C ALA A 89 5.72 -4.52 4.09
N ILE A 90 5.72 -5.43 3.10
CA ILE A 90 6.40 -6.73 3.21
C ILE A 90 7.93 -6.53 3.26
N PRO A 91 8.60 -5.87 2.28
CA PRO A 91 10.03 -5.59 2.36
C PRO A 91 10.46 -4.74 3.55
N ALA A 92 9.59 -3.84 4.03
CA ALA A 92 9.88 -3.01 5.20
C ALA A 92 10.16 -3.82 6.48
N ARG A 93 9.70 -5.08 6.56
CA ARG A 93 10.05 -5.98 7.67
C ARG A 93 11.53 -6.36 7.74
N LEU A 94 12.24 -6.24 6.61
CA LEU A 94 13.68 -6.40 6.50
C LEU A 94 14.44 -5.07 6.60
N GLY A 95 13.76 -3.97 6.96
CA GLY A 95 14.34 -2.63 6.97
C GLY A 95 14.57 -2.04 5.58
N LEU A 96 13.94 -2.61 4.54
CA LEU A 96 14.05 -2.13 3.16
C LEU A 96 12.94 -1.15 2.82
N VAL A 97 13.29 -0.04 2.17
CA VAL A 97 12.30 0.95 1.70
C VAL A 97 12.17 0.83 0.19
N VAL A 98 11.18 0.06 -0.27
CA VAL A 98 10.87 -0.16 -1.69
C VAL A 98 9.71 0.74 -2.10
N ILE A 99 9.93 1.60 -3.10
CA ILE A 99 8.93 2.58 -3.59
C ILE A 99 8.55 2.38 -5.06
N GLY A 100 9.15 1.40 -5.73
CA GLY A 100 8.92 1.08 -7.14
C GLY A 100 7.68 0.24 -7.45
N GLY A 101 6.73 0.14 -6.52
CA GLY A 101 5.53 -0.71 -6.67
C GLY A 101 4.72 -0.39 -7.92
N GLU A 102 4.67 0.89 -8.32
CA GLU A 102 3.99 1.35 -9.55
C GLU A 102 4.45 0.58 -10.79
N GLY A 103 5.76 0.34 -10.92
CA GLY A 103 6.30 -0.41 -12.05
C GLY A 103 5.82 -1.86 -12.11
N ALA A 104 5.67 -2.50 -10.95
CA ALA A 104 5.16 -3.86 -10.86
C ALA A 104 3.66 -3.95 -11.16
N ILE A 105 2.87 -2.95 -10.74
CA ILE A 105 1.44 -2.83 -11.09
C ILE A 105 1.30 -2.69 -12.61
N VAL A 106 2.06 -1.77 -13.20
CA VAL A 106 2.03 -1.48 -14.63
C VAL A 106 2.42 -2.71 -15.46
N LEU A 107 3.54 -3.35 -15.15
CA LEU A 107 3.96 -4.55 -15.89
C LEU A 107 3.02 -5.74 -15.66
N GLY A 108 2.45 -5.88 -14.46
CA GLY A 108 1.42 -6.90 -14.17
C GLY A 108 0.17 -6.72 -15.04
N GLY A 109 -0.30 -5.49 -15.22
CA GLY A 109 -1.42 -5.21 -16.11
C GLY A 109 -1.09 -5.38 -17.59
N VAL A 110 0.11 -4.98 -18.04
CA VAL A 110 0.56 -5.24 -19.43
C VAL A 110 0.62 -6.73 -19.72
N MET A 111 1.14 -7.54 -18.79
CA MET A 111 1.16 -9.00 -18.93
C MET A 111 -0.25 -9.57 -19.01
N THR A 112 -1.19 -9.02 -18.23
CA THR A 112 -2.60 -9.42 -18.28
C THR A 112 -3.20 -9.11 -19.65
N GLY A 113 -3.04 -7.88 -20.15
CA GLY A 113 -3.53 -7.47 -21.47
C GLY A 113 -2.89 -8.20 -22.63
N GLY A 114 -1.57 -8.47 -22.56
CA GLY A 114 -0.82 -9.15 -23.61
C GLY A 114 -1.13 -10.65 -23.71
N LEU A 115 -1.36 -11.34 -22.59
CA LEU A 115 -1.69 -12.77 -22.58
C LEU A 115 -3.19 -13.05 -22.71
N ALA A 116 -4.05 -12.06 -22.45
CA ALA A 116 -5.51 -12.24 -22.51
C ALA A 116 -5.99 -12.76 -23.86
N ALA A 117 -5.45 -12.24 -24.98
CA ALA A 117 -5.85 -12.66 -26.31
C ALA A 117 -5.50 -14.14 -26.59
N ALA A 118 -4.34 -14.61 -26.13
CA ALA A 118 -3.91 -16.00 -26.29
C ALA A 118 -4.75 -16.97 -25.44
N LEU A 119 -5.31 -16.50 -24.32
CA LEU A 119 -6.11 -17.30 -23.38
C LEU A 119 -7.61 -17.15 -23.58
N ALA A 120 -8.08 -16.35 -24.55
CA ALA A 120 -9.50 -16.07 -24.77
C ALA A 120 -10.34 -17.32 -25.05
N GLY A 121 -9.75 -18.36 -25.67
CA GLY A 121 -10.42 -19.64 -25.95
C GLY A 121 -10.37 -20.66 -24.81
N TRP A 122 -9.69 -20.35 -23.70
CA TRP A 122 -9.55 -21.28 -22.57
C TRP A 122 -10.72 -21.14 -21.59
N PRO A 123 -11.05 -22.19 -20.82
CA PRO A 123 -12.02 -22.09 -19.74
C PRO A 123 -11.62 -21.00 -18.75
N ALA A 124 -12.54 -20.09 -18.42
CA ALA A 124 -12.31 -18.96 -17.51
C ALA A 124 -11.73 -19.39 -16.15
N LEU A 125 -12.14 -20.56 -15.65
CA LEU A 125 -11.67 -21.14 -14.39
C LEU A 125 -10.16 -21.42 -14.38
N ILE A 126 -9.55 -21.62 -15.55
CA ILE A 126 -8.11 -21.87 -15.71
C ILE A 126 -7.40 -20.59 -16.14
N ALA A 127 -7.99 -19.87 -17.08
CA ALA A 127 -7.39 -18.67 -17.66
C ALA A 127 -7.24 -17.54 -16.63
N MET A 128 -8.24 -17.27 -15.78
CA MET A 128 -8.17 -16.20 -14.79
C MET A 128 -7.07 -16.43 -13.73
N PRO A 129 -6.98 -17.60 -13.05
CA PRO A 129 -5.89 -17.85 -12.12
C PRO A 129 -4.52 -17.82 -12.81
N LEU A 130 -4.42 -18.32 -14.05
CA LEU A 130 -3.16 -18.28 -14.79
C LEU A 130 -2.72 -16.85 -15.08
N LEU A 131 -3.62 -15.97 -15.54
CA LEU A 131 -3.34 -14.56 -15.75
C LEU A 131 -2.92 -13.87 -14.44
N ALA A 132 -3.64 -14.12 -13.34
CA ALA A 132 -3.29 -13.58 -12.03
C ALA A 132 -1.90 -14.06 -11.57
N LEU A 133 -1.57 -15.34 -11.75
CA LEU A 133 -0.25 -15.89 -11.42
C LEU A 133 0.86 -15.31 -12.29
N MET A 134 0.62 -15.13 -13.60
CA MET A 134 1.60 -14.52 -14.51
C MET A 134 1.83 -13.05 -14.18
N ALA A 135 0.78 -12.29 -13.87
CA ALA A 135 0.89 -10.90 -13.44
C ALA A 135 1.66 -10.79 -12.10
N ALA A 136 1.34 -11.65 -11.13
CA ALA A 136 2.05 -11.75 -9.87
C ALA A 136 3.53 -12.13 -10.08
N ALA A 137 3.81 -13.11 -10.93
CA ALA A 137 5.18 -13.53 -11.25
C ALA A 137 5.97 -12.40 -11.88
N THR A 138 5.40 -11.66 -12.84
CA THR A 138 6.08 -10.52 -13.47
C THR A 138 6.37 -9.41 -12.47
N GLY A 139 5.39 -9.01 -11.65
CA GLY A 139 5.61 -8.02 -10.61
C GLY A 139 6.65 -8.48 -9.57
N GLY A 140 6.60 -9.76 -9.19
CA GLY A 140 7.53 -10.37 -8.24
C GLY A 140 8.95 -10.48 -8.77
N VAL A 141 9.13 -10.85 -10.04
CA VAL A 141 10.45 -10.82 -10.69
C VAL A 141 10.96 -9.39 -10.76
N TRP A 142 10.11 -8.42 -11.13
CA TRP A 142 10.51 -7.02 -11.28
C TRP A 142 11.04 -6.39 -9.98
N ILE A 143 10.32 -6.53 -8.88
CA ILE A 143 10.78 -6.02 -7.57
C ILE A 143 11.81 -6.95 -6.92
N GLY A 144 11.75 -8.25 -7.20
CA GLY A 144 12.78 -9.21 -6.80
C GLY A 144 14.15 -8.86 -7.37
N LEU A 145 14.22 -8.32 -8.60
CA LEU A 145 15.45 -7.79 -9.19
C LEU A 145 16.02 -6.62 -8.38
N VAL A 146 15.16 -5.75 -7.82
CA VAL A 146 15.61 -4.68 -6.90
C VAL A 146 16.26 -5.29 -5.66
N GLY A 147 15.62 -6.29 -5.06
CA GLY A 147 16.18 -7.02 -3.92
C GLY A 147 17.51 -7.70 -4.25
N ALA A 148 17.64 -8.26 -5.45
CA ALA A 148 18.88 -8.87 -5.93
C ALA A 148 19.99 -7.82 -6.15
N LEU A 149 19.68 -6.66 -6.72
CA LEU A 149 20.62 -5.55 -6.88
C LEU A 149 21.09 -5.02 -5.52
N ARG A 150 20.19 -4.92 -4.55
CA ARG A 150 20.53 -4.56 -3.17
C ARG A 150 21.48 -5.58 -2.55
N GLN A 151 21.17 -6.87 -2.68
CA GLN A 151 21.94 -7.94 -2.01
C GLN A 151 23.32 -8.18 -2.64
N TRP A 152 23.43 -8.12 -3.96
CA TRP A 152 24.68 -8.47 -4.67
C TRP A 152 25.54 -7.26 -5.01
N ARG A 153 24.92 -6.11 -5.32
CA ARG A 153 25.64 -4.89 -5.72
C ARG A 153 25.61 -3.79 -4.67
N GLY A 154 24.93 -3.98 -3.55
CA GLY A 154 24.84 -2.98 -2.48
C GLY A 154 24.10 -1.70 -2.90
N VAL A 155 23.33 -1.75 -4.00
CA VAL A 155 22.60 -0.58 -4.50
C VAL A 155 21.51 -0.20 -3.51
N ASN A 156 21.26 1.09 -3.33
CA ASN A 156 20.13 1.57 -2.54
C ASN A 156 18.81 1.12 -3.21
N GLU A 157 18.05 0.31 -2.49
CA GLU A 157 16.78 -0.29 -2.89
C GLU A 157 15.70 0.76 -3.20
N THR A 158 15.72 1.92 -2.53
CA THR A 158 14.78 3.01 -2.77
C THR A 158 15.05 3.64 -4.12
N ILE A 159 16.31 3.96 -4.43
CA ILE A 159 16.72 4.52 -5.72
C ILE A 159 16.51 3.50 -6.83
N ALA A 160 16.97 2.26 -6.64
CA ALA A 160 16.83 1.20 -7.62
C ALA A 160 15.36 0.92 -7.96
N SER A 161 14.49 0.81 -6.96
CA SER A 161 13.06 0.57 -7.20
C SER A 161 12.37 1.75 -7.90
N LEU A 162 12.73 2.99 -7.55
CA LEU A 162 12.20 4.18 -8.23
C LEU A 162 12.60 4.22 -9.71
N LEU A 163 13.88 3.98 -10.02
CA LEU A 163 14.35 3.94 -11.41
C LEU A 163 13.72 2.79 -12.20
N MET A 164 13.59 1.62 -11.58
CA MET A 164 12.90 0.47 -12.18
C MET A 164 11.42 0.74 -12.45
N ALA A 165 10.75 1.61 -11.67
CA ALA A 165 9.38 2.02 -11.97
C ALA A 165 9.30 2.89 -13.24
N TYR A 166 10.21 3.84 -13.43
CA TYR A 166 10.25 4.64 -14.67
C TYR A 166 10.53 3.76 -15.89
N ILE A 167 11.45 2.80 -15.77
CA ILE A 167 11.74 1.83 -16.84
C ILE A 167 10.49 1.00 -17.15
N ALA A 168 9.77 0.52 -16.13
CA ALA A 168 8.53 -0.23 -16.33
C ALA A 168 7.44 0.56 -17.05
N ILE A 169 7.24 1.83 -16.71
CA ILE A 169 6.28 2.71 -17.39
C ILE A 169 6.70 2.94 -18.85
N ALA A 170 7.98 3.17 -19.12
CA ALA A 170 8.48 3.30 -20.48
C ALA A 170 8.30 2.00 -21.30
N LEU A 171 8.54 0.84 -20.68
CA LEU A 171 8.29 -0.46 -21.30
C LEU A 171 6.81 -0.68 -21.59
N MET A 172 5.90 -0.32 -20.67
CA MET A 172 4.46 -0.35 -20.91
C MET A 172 4.10 0.48 -22.13
N ASN A 173 4.53 1.75 -22.18
CA ASN A 173 4.21 2.62 -23.31
C ASN A 173 4.72 2.03 -24.63
N HIS A 174 5.96 1.54 -24.66
CA HIS A 174 6.52 0.89 -25.84
C HIS A 174 5.73 -0.35 -26.28
N LEU A 175 5.34 -1.21 -25.33
CA LEU A 175 4.59 -2.44 -25.63
C LEU A 175 3.16 -2.16 -26.08
N VAL A 176 2.47 -1.23 -25.43
CA VAL A 176 1.06 -0.88 -25.70
C VAL A 176 0.93 -0.06 -26.99
N GLU A 177 1.90 0.80 -27.30
CA GLU A 177 1.90 1.60 -28.53
C GLU A 177 2.46 0.83 -29.74
N GLY A 178 3.32 -0.17 -29.49
CA GLY A 178 3.96 -1.00 -30.49
C GLY A 178 3.28 -2.38 -30.63
N PRO A 179 3.94 -3.47 -30.18
CA PRO A 179 3.57 -4.84 -30.55
C PRO A 179 2.22 -5.32 -30.03
N LEU A 180 1.73 -4.80 -28.90
CA LEU A 180 0.44 -5.20 -28.31
C LEU A 180 -0.71 -4.28 -28.72
N ARG A 181 -0.46 -3.29 -29.58
CA ARG A 181 -1.47 -2.32 -29.98
C ARG A 181 -2.60 -2.99 -30.74
N ASP A 182 -3.83 -2.75 -30.30
CA ASP A 182 -5.01 -3.14 -31.06
C ASP A 182 -5.15 -2.26 -32.32
N PRO A 183 -5.18 -2.83 -33.54
CA PRO A 183 -5.44 -2.09 -34.76
C PRO A 183 -6.78 -1.34 -34.77
N ALA A 184 -7.76 -1.79 -33.98
CA ALA A 184 -9.07 -1.15 -33.87
C ALA A 184 -9.05 0.13 -33.00
N SER A 185 -8.01 0.32 -32.18
CA SER A 185 -7.93 1.50 -31.30
C SER A 185 -7.18 2.66 -31.97
N LEU A 186 -7.96 3.55 -32.59
CA LEU A 186 -7.44 4.69 -33.36
C LEU A 186 -7.08 5.90 -32.48
N ASN A 187 -7.81 6.13 -31.39
CA ASN A 187 -7.71 7.37 -30.59
C ASN A 187 -6.88 7.22 -29.30
N LYS A 188 -6.73 6.00 -28.76
CA LYS A 188 -5.96 5.73 -27.54
C LYS A 188 -5.24 4.40 -27.66
N PRO A 189 -3.90 4.37 -27.78
CA PRO A 189 -3.15 3.11 -27.79
C PRO A 189 -3.53 2.24 -26.58
N SER A 190 -4.04 1.05 -26.85
CA SER A 190 -4.48 0.08 -25.87
C SER A 190 -4.25 -1.32 -26.42
N THR A 191 -4.10 -2.29 -25.52
CA THR A 191 -4.13 -3.69 -25.92
C THR A 191 -5.51 -4.08 -26.43
N ALA A 192 -5.59 -5.24 -27.11
CA ALA A 192 -6.87 -5.83 -27.46
C ALA A 192 -7.76 -5.95 -26.20
N PRO A 193 -9.08 -5.70 -26.33
CA PRO A 193 -9.99 -5.82 -25.20
C PRO A 193 -10.03 -7.26 -24.70
N LEU A 194 -10.07 -7.41 -23.38
CA LEU A 194 -10.25 -8.70 -22.75
C LEU A 194 -11.61 -9.27 -23.14
N ALA A 195 -11.64 -10.58 -23.44
CA ALA A 195 -12.89 -11.29 -23.60
C ALA A 195 -13.72 -11.17 -22.30
N GLU A 196 -15.04 -11.00 -22.43
CA GLU A 196 -15.94 -10.83 -21.27
C GLU A 196 -15.84 -12.03 -20.29
N THR A 197 -15.53 -13.22 -20.81
CA THR A 197 -15.29 -14.44 -20.02
C THR A 197 -14.03 -14.39 -19.15
N LEU A 198 -13.08 -13.49 -19.45
CA LEU A 198 -11.83 -13.31 -18.71
C LEU A 198 -11.86 -12.08 -17.80
N ARG A 199 -12.95 -11.31 -17.81
CA ARG A 199 -13.14 -10.16 -16.93
C ARG A 199 -13.57 -10.62 -15.56
N VAL A 200 -12.94 -10.05 -14.53
CA VAL A 200 -13.29 -10.36 -13.15
C VAL A 200 -14.63 -9.70 -12.84
N GLY A 201 -15.61 -10.50 -12.43
CA GLY A 201 -16.94 -10.00 -12.08
C GLY A 201 -16.98 -9.22 -10.78
N ASP A 202 -18.17 -8.72 -10.46
CA ASP A 202 -18.46 -8.02 -9.21
C ASP A 202 -18.83 -8.99 -8.08
N LEU A 203 -18.71 -8.52 -6.84
CA LEU A 203 -19.20 -9.22 -5.67
C LEU A 203 -20.74 -9.30 -5.68
N PRO A 204 -21.33 -10.42 -5.24
CA PRO A 204 -22.77 -10.54 -5.18
C PRO A 204 -23.38 -9.47 -4.26
N GLY A 205 -24.22 -8.60 -4.81
CA GLY A 205 -24.92 -7.53 -4.09
C GLY A 205 -24.18 -6.19 -3.98
N TRP A 206 -22.94 -6.09 -4.48
CA TRP A 206 -22.12 -4.87 -4.45
C TRP A 206 -21.46 -4.67 -5.82
N ASN A 207 -21.48 -3.47 -6.40
CA ASN A 207 -20.78 -3.19 -7.67
C ASN A 207 -19.25 -3.02 -7.47
N VAL A 208 -18.66 -3.92 -6.68
CA VAL A 208 -17.24 -3.92 -6.29
C VAL A 208 -16.62 -5.22 -6.79
N HIS A 209 -15.51 -5.12 -7.50
CA HIS A 209 -14.83 -6.28 -8.06
C HIS A 209 -14.17 -7.17 -7.01
N TRP A 210 -13.97 -8.45 -7.35
CA TRP A 210 -13.33 -9.46 -6.47
C TRP A 210 -11.89 -9.10 -6.03
N GLY A 211 -11.26 -8.13 -6.66
CA GLY A 211 -9.94 -7.62 -6.26
C GLY A 211 -9.90 -7.12 -4.82
N LEU A 212 -10.99 -6.55 -4.29
CA LEU A 212 -11.04 -6.12 -2.89
C LEU A 212 -10.94 -7.32 -1.94
N ALA A 213 -11.75 -8.36 -2.17
CA ALA A 213 -11.76 -9.56 -1.33
C ALA A 213 -10.41 -10.26 -1.35
N VAL A 214 -9.80 -10.42 -2.54
CA VAL A 214 -8.46 -10.99 -2.68
C VAL A 214 -7.42 -10.11 -2.00
N GLY A 215 -7.51 -8.78 -2.11
CA GLY A 215 -6.61 -7.85 -1.43
C GLY A 215 -6.66 -7.96 0.10
N VAL A 216 -7.85 -8.08 0.67
CA VAL A 216 -8.05 -8.31 2.11
C VAL A 216 -7.46 -9.65 2.53
N VAL A 217 -7.71 -10.71 1.76
CA VAL A 217 -7.12 -12.03 2.02
C VAL A 217 -5.59 -11.96 1.95
N CYS A 218 -5.02 -11.29 0.96
CA CYS A 218 -3.58 -11.08 0.87
C CYS A 218 -3.02 -10.29 2.07
N CYS A 219 -3.74 -9.30 2.59
CA CYS A 219 -3.34 -8.59 3.82
C CYS A 219 -3.31 -9.53 5.03
N ILE A 220 -4.33 -10.39 5.18
CA ILE A 220 -4.39 -11.38 6.25
C ILE A 220 -3.26 -12.41 6.10
N LEU A 221 -3.04 -12.93 4.90
CA LEU A 221 -1.97 -13.87 4.60
C LEU A 221 -0.59 -13.26 4.86
N ALA A 222 -0.36 -12.00 4.47
CA ALA A 222 0.86 -11.28 4.76
C ALA A 222 1.06 -11.08 6.28
N TRP A 223 -0.02 -10.80 7.01
CA TRP A 223 0.03 -10.73 8.48
C TRP A 223 0.40 -12.09 9.10
N VAL A 224 -0.22 -13.19 8.65
CA VAL A 224 0.14 -14.55 9.11
C VAL A 224 1.59 -14.86 8.76
N LEU A 225 2.02 -14.56 7.54
CA LEU A 225 3.41 -14.76 7.10
C LEU A 225 4.37 -14.02 8.02
N ILE A 226 4.12 -12.74 8.30
CA ILE A 226 5.02 -11.92 9.11
C ILE A 226 4.96 -12.35 10.59
N GLU A 227 3.78 -12.45 11.20
CA GLU A 227 3.64 -12.65 12.65
C GLU A 227 3.70 -14.10 13.11
N ARG A 228 3.27 -15.05 12.28
CA ARG A 228 3.09 -16.45 12.70
C ARG A 228 4.11 -17.43 12.10
N THR A 229 4.92 -17.03 11.12
CA THR A 229 5.88 -17.95 10.49
C THR A 229 7.33 -17.69 10.88
N THR A 230 8.16 -18.73 10.73
CA THR A 230 9.61 -18.66 10.94
C THR A 230 10.31 -17.74 9.94
N LEU A 231 9.80 -17.65 8.70
CA LEU A 231 10.31 -16.72 7.68
C LEU A 231 10.07 -15.27 8.10
N GLY A 232 8.88 -14.95 8.60
CA GLY A 232 8.54 -13.63 9.13
C GLY A 232 9.38 -13.26 10.36
N PHE A 233 9.58 -14.20 11.27
CA PHE A 233 10.48 -14.02 12.41
C PHE A 233 11.91 -13.71 11.98
N SER A 234 12.45 -14.51 11.05
CA SER A 234 13.79 -14.31 10.49
C SER A 234 13.93 -12.95 9.81
N ALA A 235 12.89 -12.52 9.09
CA ALA A 235 12.87 -11.23 8.43
C ALA A 235 12.90 -10.07 9.44
N ARG A 236 12.10 -10.13 10.52
CA ARG A 236 12.13 -9.10 11.56
C ARG A 236 13.48 -8.99 12.26
N ILE A 237 14.15 -10.12 12.53
CA ILE A 237 15.50 -10.11 13.10
C ILE A 237 16.48 -9.44 12.14
N ALA A 238 16.44 -9.82 10.86
CA ALA A 238 17.28 -9.23 9.83
C ALA A 238 17.05 -7.72 9.66
N GLY A 239 15.80 -7.26 9.76
CA GLY A 239 15.47 -5.83 9.71
C GLY A 239 15.92 -5.03 10.93
N GLY A 240 16.01 -5.65 12.11
CA GLY A 240 16.54 -5.00 13.31
C GLY A 240 18.07 -4.84 13.28
N ASN A 241 18.79 -5.90 12.91
CA ASN A 241 20.24 -5.84 12.74
C ASN A 241 20.75 -6.96 11.82
N VAL A 242 21.16 -6.56 10.62
CA VAL A 242 21.68 -7.47 9.59
C VAL A 242 22.90 -8.27 10.08
N ARG A 243 23.82 -7.64 10.84
CA ARG A 243 25.02 -8.31 11.36
C ARG A 243 24.66 -9.38 12.39
N ALA A 244 23.71 -9.08 13.28
CA ALA A 244 23.24 -10.04 14.27
C ALA A 244 22.55 -11.25 13.61
N ALA A 245 21.75 -10.99 12.56
CA ALA A 245 21.10 -12.04 11.78
C ALA A 245 22.12 -12.97 11.08
N GLN A 246 23.19 -12.41 10.53
CA GLN A 246 24.28 -13.18 9.90
C GLN A 246 25.03 -14.04 10.91
N VAL A 247 25.31 -13.53 12.11
CA VAL A 247 25.95 -14.30 13.20
C VAL A 247 25.09 -15.48 13.64
N GLN A 248 23.76 -15.32 13.63
CA GLN A 248 22.82 -16.43 13.90
C GLN A 248 22.62 -17.38 12.70
N GLY A 249 23.34 -17.18 11.59
CA GLY A 249 23.27 -18.06 10.41
C GLY A 249 22.00 -17.88 9.57
N LEU A 250 21.24 -16.79 9.75
CA LEU A 250 20.04 -16.55 8.96
C LEU A 250 20.41 -16.21 7.49
N PRO A 251 19.69 -16.76 6.50
CA PRO A 251 19.99 -16.54 5.09
C PRO A 251 19.46 -15.18 4.61
N VAL A 252 20.05 -14.08 5.10
CA VAL A 252 19.60 -12.69 4.85
C VAL A 252 19.39 -12.42 3.36
N GLY A 253 20.31 -12.86 2.50
CA GLY A 253 20.19 -12.62 1.06
C GLY A 253 18.97 -13.28 0.41
N LYS A 254 18.62 -14.50 0.83
CA LYS A 254 17.40 -15.17 0.34
C LYS A 254 16.14 -14.50 0.88
N LEU A 255 16.18 -14.01 2.12
CA LEU A 255 15.06 -13.27 2.71
C LEU A 255 14.81 -11.94 1.98
N VAL A 256 15.87 -11.18 1.68
CA VAL A 256 15.79 -9.92 0.90
C VAL A 256 15.12 -10.16 -0.45
N ILE A 257 15.64 -11.09 -1.25
CA ILE A 257 15.08 -11.37 -2.59
C ILE A 257 13.65 -11.94 -2.47
N GLY A 258 13.40 -12.85 -1.53
CA GLY A 258 12.08 -13.44 -1.33
C GLY A 258 11.00 -12.45 -0.94
N PHE A 259 11.26 -11.58 0.05
CA PHE A 259 10.27 -10.60 0.52
C PHE A 259 10.03 -9.48 -0.49
N THR A 260 11.07 -9.03 -1.20
CA THR A 260 10.92 -8.08 -2.31
C THR A 260 10.12 -8.68 -3.47
N ALA A 261 10.36 -9.94 -3.82
CA ALA A 261 9.56 -10.64 -4.82
C ALA A 261 8.11 -10.86 -4.38
N LEU A 262 7.85 -11.21 -3.12
CA LEU A 262 6.49 -11.33 -2.59
C LEU A 262 5.74 -9.99 -2.59
N GLY A 263 6.43 -8.89 -2.23
CA GLY A 263 5.87 -7.55 -2.33
C GLY A 263 5.51 -7.19 -3.77
N GLY A 264 6.46 -7.42 -4.70
CA GLY A 264 6.22 -7.20 -6.13
C GLY A 264 5.10 -8.08 -6.70
N ALA A 265 4.94 -9.30 -6.21
CA ALA A 265 3.85 -10.18 -6.62
C ALA A 265 2.48 -9.64 -6.20
N CYS A 266 2.38 -9.04 -5.01
CA CYS A 266 1.17 -8.32 -4.60
C CYS A 266 0.89 -7.15 -5.56
N ALA A 267 1.88 -6.31 -5.86
CA ALA A 267 1.70 -5.21 -6.82
C ALA A 267 1.31 -5.71 -8.22
N GLY A 268 1.90 -6.80 -8.70
CA GLY A 268 1.53 -7.43 -9.98
C GLY A 268 0.07 -7.89 -10.02
N LEU A 269 -0.44 -8.45 -8.91
CA LEU A 269 -1.86 -8.80 -8.78
C LEU A 269 -2.76 -7.56 -8.83
N ALA A 270 -2.31 -6.42 -8.30
CA ALA A 270 -3.06 -5.17 -8.44
C ALA A 270 -3.26 -4.81 -9.91
N GLY A 271 -2.19 -4.93 -10.72
CA GLY A 271 -2.24 -4.71 -12.17
C GLY A 271 -3.20 -5.65 -12.89
N TYR A 272 -3.24 -6.92 -12.48
CA TYR A 272 -4.22 -7.89 -13.00
C TYR A 272 -5.66 -7.44 -12.73
N PHE A 273 -6.00 -7.07 -11.49
CA PHE A 273 -7.36 -6.64 -11.17
C PHE A 273 -7.72 -5.31 -11.86
N GLU A 274 -6.77 -4.40 -12.01
CA GLU A 274 -7.03 -3.11 -12.65
C GLU A 274 -7.33 -3.25 -14.14
N VAL A 275 -6.67 -4.19 -14.83
CA VAL A 275 -6.94 -4.50 -16.24
C VAL A 275 -8.18 -5.38 -16.40
N SER A 276 -8.34 -6.42 -15.58
CA SER A 276 -9.42 -7.40 -15.75
C SER A 276 -10.78 -6.95 -15.25
N ALA A 277 -10.84 -6.12 -14.21
CA ALA A 277 -12.10 -5.64 -13.64
C ALA A 277 -12.48 -4.23 -14.12
N VAL A 278 -11.53 -3.29 -14.10
CA VAL A 278 -11.82 -1.86 -14.29
C VAL A 278 -11.70 -1.44 -15.76
N HIS A 279 -10.53 -1.61 -16.36
CA HIS A 279 -10.25 -1.03 -17.68
C HIS A 279 -10.62 -1.93 -18.86
N GLY A 280 -10.65 -3.25 -18.67
CA GLY A 280 -10.88 -4.24 -19.74
C GLY A 280 -9.78 -4.30 -20.81
N SER A 281 -8.73 -3.49 -20.70
CA SER A 281 -7.57 -3.44 -21.59
C SER A 281 -6.41 -2.76 -20.86
N ALA A 282 -5.16 -3.05 -21.23
CA ALA A 282 -4.01 -2.32 -20.71
C ALA A 282 -3.77 -1.07 -21.56
N ASN A 283 -3.74 0.09 -20.91
CA ASN A 283 -3.48 1.39 -21.52
C ASN A 283 -2.75 2.32 -20.53
N ALA A 284 -2.43 3.55 -20.95
CA ALA A 284 -1.71 4.52 -20.11
C ALA A 284 -2.42 4.86 -18.79
N SER A 285 -3.73 4.62 -18.67
CA SER A 285 -4.49 4.83 -17.42
C SER A 285 -4.10 3.84 -16.32
N LEU A 286 -3.38 2.76 -16.66
CA LEU A 286 -2.83 1.84 -15.68
C LEU A 286 -1.76 2.50 -14.80
N ALA A 287 -1.03 3.49 -15.34
CA ALA A 287 -0.08 4.32 -14.60
C ALA A 287 -0.79 5.45 -13.84
N ALA A 288 -1.77 5.08 -13.00
CA ALA A 288 -2.58 6.02 -12.22
C ALA A 288 -1.90 6.50 -10.93
N GLY A 289 -0.75 5.92 -10.55
CA GLY A 289 -0.02 6.28 -9.34
C GLY A 289 -0.46 5.53 -8.08
N TYR A 290 -1.22 4.44 -8.19
CA TYR A 290 -1.64 3.61 -7.06
C TYR A 290 -0.44 3.08 -6.24
N GLY A 291 0.68 2.79 -6.89
CA GLY A 291 1.92 2.39 -6.26
C GLY A 291 2.48 3.47 -5.33
N TYR A 292 2.36 4.75 -5.72
CA TYR A 292 2.82 5.88 -4.90
C TYR A 292 1.87 6.14 -3.73
N THR A 293 0.55 6.10 -3.95
CA THR A 293 -0.42 6.17 -2.85
C THR A 293 -0.25 4.99 -1.89
N GLY A 294 0.09 3.80 -2.40
CA GLY A 294 0.39 2.61 -1.60
C GLY A 294 1.54 2.82 -0.60
N ILE A 295 2.53 3.65 -0.92
CA ILE A 295 3.59 4.05 0.02
C ILE A 295 2.95 4.76 1.22
N LEU A 296 2.09 5.74 0.97
CA LEU A 296 1.42 6.51 2.02
C LEU A 296 0.61 5.60 2.94
N VAL A 297 -0.14 4.68 2.35
CA VAL A 297 -0.95 3.69 3.07
C VAL A 297 -0.05 2.79 3.95
N ALA A 298 1.07 2.30 3.41
CA ALA A 298 1.99 1.45 4.15
C ALA A 298 2.63 2.16 5.34
N PHE A 299 3.06 3.42 5.18
CA PHE A 299 3.64 4.22 6.27
C PHE A 299 2.59 4.59 7.33
N LEU A 300 1.39 5.02 6.91
CA LEU A 300 0.30 5.32 7.85
C LEU A 300 -0.16 4.08 8.63
N ALA A 301 -0.10 2.90 8.00
CA ALA A 301 -0.32 1.61 8.64
C ALA A 301 0.88 1.12 9.49
N ARG A 302 1.99 1.87 9.54
CA ARG A 302 3.28 1.49 10.15
C ARG A 302 3.76 0.11 9.71
N HIS A 303 3.58 -0.19 8.43
CA HIS A 303 3.93 -1.47 7.80
C HIS A 303 3.20 -2.69 8.42
N ASN A 304 2.10 -2.49 9.17
CA ASN A 304 1.26 -3.56 9.68
C ASN A 304 0.22 -3.99 8.62
N PRO A 305 0.28 -5.22 8.08
CA PRO A 305 -0.62 -5.65 7.01
C PRO A 305 -2.10 -5.57 7.36
N LEU A 306 -2.49 -5.74 8.63
CA LEU A 306 -3.90 -5.61 9.04
C LEU A 306 -4.35 -4.15 9.10
N ALA A 307 -3.45 -3.24 9.47
CA ALA A 307 -3.76 -1.81 9.51
C ALA A 307 -3.82 -1.19 8.10
N ILE A 308 -3.27 -1.85 7.09
CA ILE A 308 -3.39 -1.43 5.68
C ILE A 308 -4.85 -1.39 5.23
N ILE A 309 -5.70 -2.31 5.70
CA ILE A 309 -7.10 -2.40 5.26
C ILE A 309 -7.89 -1.11 5.54
N PRO A 310 -8.02 -0.64 6.80
CA PRO A 310 -8.76 0.59 7.09
C PRO A 310 -8.07 1.85 6.52
N VAL A 311 -6.75 1.85 6.42
CA VAL A 311 -6.00 2.99 5.87
C VAL A 311 -6.19 3.11 4.36
N ALA A 312 -6.12 2.01 3.62
CA ALA A 312 -6.35 1.98 2.18
C ALA A 312 -7.78 2.45 1.85
N LEU A 313 -8.77 2.04 2.65
CA LEU A 313 -10.15 2.50 2.50
C LEU A 313 -10.27 4.03 2.66
N LEU A 314 -9.58 4.59 3.66
CA LEU A 314 -9.58 6.03 3.93
C LEU A 314 -8.93 6.81 2.76
N LEU A 315 -7.76 6.37 2.29
CA LEU A 315 -7.05 7.01 1.18
C LEU A 315 -7.81 6.85 -0.15
N ALA A 316 -8.41 5.68 -0.40
CA ALA A 316 -9.27 5.43 -1.55
C ALA A 316 -10.48 6.36 -1.57
N GLY A 317 -11.06 6.66 -0.40
CA GLY A 317 -12.18 7.60 -0.28
C GLY A 317 -11.78 9.02 -0.70
N PHE A 318 -10.54 9.43 -0.41
CA PHE A 318 -10.01 10.72 -0.87
C PHE A 318 -9.81 10.74 -2.38
N GLU A 319 -9.24 9.68 -2.95
CA GLU A 319 -9.07 9.56 -4.40
C GLU A 319 -10.41 9.48 -5.15
N ALA A 320 -11.39 8.76 -4.60
CA ALA A 320 -12.75 8.67 -5.15
C ALA A 320 -13.46 10.04 -5.18
N SER A 321 -13.04 10.97 -4.33
CA SER A 321 -13.64 12.29 -4.17
C SER A 321 -13.06 13.37 -5.09
N SER A 322 -11.94 13.10 -5.78
CA SER A 322 -11.21 14.08 -6.61
C SER A 322 -12.11 14.73 -7.67
N GLY A 323 -12.82 13.93 -8.46
CA GLY A 323 -13.67 14.45 -9.55
C GLY A 323 -14.87 15.28 -9.07
N LEU A 324 -15.41 15.03 -7.87
CA LEU A 324 -16.47 15.86 -7.30
C LEU A 324 -15.92 17.19 -6.78
N VAL A 325 -14.74 17.16 -6.15
CA VAL A 325 -14.03 18.37 -5.72
C VAL A 325 -13.66 19.23 -6.91
N GLN A 326 -13.18 18.62 -8.00
CA GLN A 326 -12.87 19.35 -9.24
C GLN A 326 -14.09 20.07 -9.81
N ARG A 327 -15.24 19.39 -9.91
CA ARG A 327 -16.47 20.00 -10.46
C ARG A 327 -17.11 21.07 -9.59
N ARG A 328 -17.00 20.95 -8.26
CA ARG A 328 -17.70 21.84 -7.30
C ARG A 328 -16.85 23.02 -6.84
N MET A 329 -15.56 22.79 -6.66
CA MET A 329 -14.63 23.77 -6.11
C MET A 329 -13.72 24.39 -7.16
N ASP A 330 -13.77 23.92 -8.40
CA ASP A 330 -12.89 24.34 -9.49
C ASP A 330 -11.41 24.17 -9.12
N LEU A 331 -11.12 23.05 -8.46
CA LEU A 331 -9.80 22.66 -7.98
C LEU A 331 -9.25 21.51 -8.83
N PRO A 332 -7.99 21.54 -9.29
CA PRO A 332 -7.44 20.43 -10.07
C PRO A 332 -7.47 19.11 -9.29
N ASP A 333 -7.54 17.96 -9.97
CA ASP A 333 -7.48 16.64 -9.33
C ASP A 333 -6.19 16.44 -8.51
N ALA A 334 -5.11 17.13 -8.91
CA ALA A 334 -3.85 17.19 -8.17
C ALA A 334 -4.00 17.71 -6.73
N THR A 335 -5.09 18.40 -6.39
CA THR A 335 -5.39 18.86 -5.04
C THR A 335 -5.44 17.70 -4.04
N MET A 336 -5.97 16.54 -4.45
CA MET A 336 -5.99 15.34 -3.59
C MET A 336 -4.58 14.77 -3.38
N LEU A 337 -3.74 14.79 -4.41
CA LEU A 337 -2.33 14.38 -4.29
C LEU A 337 -1.56 15.31 -3.34
N VAL A 338 -1.83 16.63 -3.40
CA VAL A 338 -1.22 17.60 -2.48
C VAL A 338 -1.66 17.33 -1.04
N LEU A 339 -2.96 17.11 -0.79
CA LEU A 339 -3.48 16.73 0.53
C LEU A 339 -2.77 15.47 1.06
N GLN A 340 -2.69 14.42 0.24
CA GLN A 340 -1.99 13.19 0.56
C GLN A 340 -0.51 13.42 0.89
N GLY A 341 0.17 14.33 0.15
CA GLY A 341 1.54 14.74 0.42
C GLY A 341 1.71 15.45 1.77
N PHE A 342 0.82 16.38 2.13
CA PHE A 342 0.84 17.02 3.45
C PHE A 342 0.64 16.00 4.57
N VAL A 343 -0.31 15.08 4.41
CA VAL A 343 -0.54 13.98 5.35
C VAL A 343 0.72 13.10 5.46
N PHE A 344 1.37 12.79 4.36
CA PHE A 344 2.60 12.00 4.36
C PHE A 344 3.74 12.67 5.12
N VAL A 345 4.01 13.94 4.84
CA VAL A 345 5.05 14.71 5.51
C VAL A 345 4.77 14.81 7.01
N ALA A 346 3.51 15.01 7.40
CA ALA A 346 3.10 15.04 8.80
C ALA A 346 3.33 13.68 9.50
N ILE A 347 3.04 12.56 8.82
CA ILE A 347 3.29 11.21 9.34
C ILE A 347 4.78 10.94 9.50
N LEU A 348 5.59 11.21 8.47
CA LEU A 348 7.04 11.03 8.53
C LEU A 348 7.66 11.90 9.62
N ALA A 349 7.20 13.15 9.77
CA ALA A 349 7.62 14.01 10.86
C ALA A 349 7.25 13.39 12.22
N SER A 350 6.03 12.88 12.38
CA SER A 350 5.60 12.20 13.62
C SER A 350 6.41 10.95 13.95
N GLU A 351 6.85 10.19 12.95
CA GLU A 351 7.73 9.03 13.18
C GLU A 351 9.06 9.44 13.80
N THR A 352 9.62 10.60 13.42
CA THR A 352 10.86 11.11 14.05
C THR A 352 10.71 11.46 15.54
N PHE A 353 9.49 11.76 15.98
CA PHE A 353 9.18 12.03 17.39
C PHE A 353 8.85 10.76 18.19
N THR A 354 8.60 9.63 17.51
CA THR A 354 8.23 8.36 18.15
C THR A 354 9.41 7.83 18.97
N GLY A 355 9.18 7.55 20.26
CA GLY A 355 10.22 7.15 21.21
C GLY A 355 10.98 8.30 21.90
N ARG A 356 10.77 9.56 21.49
CA ARG A 356 11.26 10.76 22.23
C ARG A 356 10.23 11.31 23.20
N ILE A 357 8.94 11.20 22.86
CA ILE A 357 7.83 11.53 23.74
C ILE A 357 7.62 10.36 24.69
N ASN A 358 8.42 10.31 25.76
CA ASN A 358 8.36 9.23 26.74
C ASN A 358 7.10 9.37 27.61
N LEU A 359 5.91 9.09 27.05
CA LEU A 359 4.65 9.09 27.79
C LEU A 359 4.68 8.03 28.91
N ILE A 360 5.35 6.90 28.61
CA ILE A 360 5.70 5.84 29.57
C ILE A 360 6.66 6.38 30.65
N GLY A 361 7.61 7.24 30.26
CA GLY A 361 8.52 7.92 31.19
C GLY A 361 7.82 8.92 32.11
N TRP A 362 6.72 9.55 31.67
CA TRP A 362 5.89 10.43 32.50
C TRP A 362 5.06 9.64 33.52
N LEU A 363 4.50 8.48 33.12
CA LEU A 363 3.78 7.57 34.02
C LEU A 363 4.70 6.84 35.03
N THR A 364 5.97 6.61 34.68
CA THR A 364 6.97 6.00 35.58
C THR A 364 7.79 7.02 36.38
N LYS A 365 7.62 8.33 36.12
CA LYS A 365 8.34 9.41 36.80
C LYS A 365 8.03 9.53 38.30
N GLY A 366 7.01 8.82 38.79
CA GLY A 366 6.70 8.72 40.23
C GLY A 366 7.67 7.88 41.05
N ASP A 367 8.59 7.12 40.43
CA ASP A 367 9.53 6.21 41.12
C ASP A 367 10.91 6.84 41.44
N ARG A 368 11.03 8.17 41.54
CA ARG A 368 12.34 8.85 41.76
C ARG A 368 12.39 9.86 42.92
N THR A 369 11.56 9.71 43.94
CA THR A 369 11.70 10.46 45.20
C THR A 369 11.71 9.53 46.39
#